data_AF-A0A0D9NIH6-F1
#
_entry.id   AF-A0A0D9NIH6-F1
#
_cell.length_a   1.000
_cell.length_b   1.000
_cell.length_c   1.000
_cell.angle_alpha   90.00
_cell.angle_beta   90.00
_cell.angle_gamma   90.00
#
_symmetry.space_group_name_H-M   'P 1'
#
loop_
_entity.id
_entity.type
_entity.pdbx_description
1 polymer ?
#
loop_
_entity_poly.entity_id
_entity_poly.type
_entity_poly.pdbx_seq_one_letter_code
_entity_poly.pdbx_strand_id
1 'polypeptide(L)'
;MDVTHYAKEDILKEAASWIRDEPSDLEIVGDDSDAIAVIIYVTLDSRREIIRKEGTVFFADGTTIDTGDGADRQGIWLFPFPNGGVFADESEVKYVRRARKK
;
A
#
# COMPACT_ATOMS: atom_id res chain seq x y z
N MET A 1 3.35 0.93 -8.12
CA MET A 1 2.56 0.45 -9.27
C MET A 1 1.08 0.69 -8.98
N ASP A 2 0.30 1.14 -9.96
CA ASP A 2 -1.17 1.23 -9.83
C ASP A 2 -1.77 -0.20 -9.79
N VAL A 3 -2.50 -0.50 -8.72
CA VAL A 3 -3.16 -1.79 -8.43
C VAL A 3 -4.67 -1.65 -8.29
N THR A 4 -5.25 -0.54 -8.76
CA THR A 4 -6.70 -0.25 -8.66
C THR A 4 -7.59 -1.39 -9.14
N HIS A 5 -7.17 -2.05 -10.24
CA HIS A 5 -7.95 -3.11 -10.88
C HIS A 5 -7.65 -4.50 -10.32
N TYR A 6 -6.60 -4.64 -9.50
CA TYR A 6 -6.07 -5.95 -9.11
C TYR A 6 -6.96 -6.56 -8.03
N ALA A 7 -7.12 -7.89 -8.07
CA ALA A 7 -7.67 -8.61 -6.94
C ALA A 7 -6.62 -8.69 -5.81
N LYS A 8 -7.05 -9.03 -4.59
CA LYS A 8 -6.13 -9.25 -3.46
C LYS A 8 -5.00 -10.24 -3.82
N GLU A 9 -5.35 -11.32 -4.51
CA GLU A 9 -4.39 -12.34 -4.94
C GLU A 9 -3.34 -11.77 -5.90
N ASP A 10 -3.74 -10.93 -6.85
CA ASP A 10 -2.81 -10.29 -7.79
C ASP A 10 -1.87 -9.30 -7.10
N ILE A 11 -2.38 -8.55 -6.09
CA ILE A 11 -1.55 -7.65 -5.27
C ILE A 11 -0.48 -8.44 -4.51
N LEU A 12 -0.87 -9.56 -3.90
CA LEU A 12 0.07 -10.43 -3.19
C LEU A 12 1.08 -11.07 -4.15
N LYS A 13 0.64 -11.46 -5.34
CA LYS A 13 1.50 -12.01 -6.38
C LYS A 13 2.55 -11.01 -6.86
N GLU A 14 2.15 -9.76 -7.06
CA GLU A 14 3.08 -8.69 -7.40
C GLU A 14 4.10 -8.48 -6.28
N ALA A 15 3.65 -8.30 -5.04
CA ALA A 15 4.54 -8.08 -3.89
C ALA A 15 5.52 -9.26 -3.69
N ALA A 16 5.04 -10.49 -3.84
CA ALA A 16 5.84 -11.71 -3.76
C ALA A 16 6.95 -11.73 -4.83
N SER A 17 6.65 -11.27 -6.04
CA SER A 17 7.62 -11.23 -7.15
C SER A 17 8.84 -10.35 -6.85
N TRP A 18 8.67 -9.27 -6.07
CA TRP A 18 9.74 -8.35 -5.72
C TRP A 18 10.74 -8.96 -4.75
N ILE A 19 10.28 -9.87 -3.88
CA ILE A 19 11.11 -10.48 -2.82
C ILE A 19 11.41 -11.97 -3.06
N ARG A 20 10.93 -12.54 -4.17
CA ARG A 20 11.11 -13.95 -4.55
C ARG A 20 10.50 -14.95 -3.55
N ASP A 21 9.36 -14.60 -2.96
CA ASP A 21 8.55 -15.48 -2.11
C ASP A 21 7.31 -15.99 -2.87
N GLU A 22 6.52 -16.87 -2.25
CA GLU A 22 5.22 -17.31 -2.77
C GLU A 22 4.09 -16.38 -2.31
N PRO A 23 3.06 -16.10 -3.14
CA PRO A 23 1.95 -15.22 -2.75
C PRO A 23 1.17 -15.74 -1.52
N SER A 24 1.12 -17.05 -1.34
CA SER A 24 0.47 -17.72 -0.21
C SER A 24 1.20 -17.56 1.12
N ASP A 25 2.48 -17.19 1.08
CA ASP A 25 3.29 -16.87 2.25
C ASP A 25 3.11 -15.40 2.69
N LEU A 26 2.25 -14.63 2.03
CA LEU A 26 2.02 -13.21 2.30
C LEU A 26 0.60 -12.90 2.74
N GLU A 27 0.45 -11.82 3.51
CA GLU A 27 -0.84 -11.30 3.95
C GLU A 27 -0.89 -9.76 3.90
N ILE A 28 -2.09 -9.22 3.70
CA ILE A 28 -2.37 -7.78 3.81
C ILE A 28 -2.86 -7.48 5.23
N VAL A 29 -2.22 -6.53 5.91
CA VAL A 29 -2.46 -6.13 7.29
C VAL A 29 -2.60 -4.60 7.42
N GLY A 30 -3.04 -4.12 8.57
CA GLY A 30 -3.25 -2.69 8.85
C GLY A 30 -2.09 -2.00 9.56
N ASP A 31 -1.06 -2.74 9.96
CA ASP A 31 0.14 -2.26 10.66
C ASP A 31 1.42 -2.54 9.88
N ASP A 32 2.47 -1.79 10.15
CA ASP A 32 3.75 -1.85 9.44
C ASP A 32 4.70 -2.95 9.94
N SER A 33 4.26 -3.80 10.88
CA SER A 33 5.12 -4.84 11.48
C SER A 33 5.60 -5.84 10.43
N ASP A 34 6.92 -5.90 10.25
CA ASP A 34 7.61 -6.77 9.28
C ASP A 34 7.08 -6.58 7.84
N ALA A 35 6.60 -5.38 7.50
CA ALA A 35 6.08 -5.05 6.19
C ALA A 35 7.18 -5.10 5.12
N ILE A 36 6.83 -5.67 3.96
CA ILE A 36 7.67 -5.74 2.76
C ILE A 36 7.17 -4.80 1.65
N ALA A 37 5.88 -4.46 1.68
CA ALA A 37 5.26 -3.52 0.76
C ALA A 37 4.15 -2.73 1.47
N VAL A 38 3.80 -1.59 0.91
CA VAL A 38 2.70 -0.73 1.35
C VAL A 38 1.73 -0.50 0.19
N ILE A 39 0.44 -0.59 0.50
CA ILE A 39 -0.68 -0.26 -0.36
C ILE A 39 -1.21 1.09 0.09
N ILE A 40 -1.17 2.09 -0.80
CA ILE A 40 -1.63 3.44 -0.55
C ILE A 40 -2.91 3.68 -1.36
N TYR A 41 -3.98 4.04 -0.66
CA TYR A 41 -5.24 4.42 -1.27
C TYR A 41 -5.17 5.89 -1.66
N VAL A 42 -4.78 6.17 -2.91
CA VAL A 42 -4.46 7.53 -3.36
C VAL A 42 -5.73 8.32 -3.62
N THR A 43 -6.60 7.90 -4.53
CA THR A 43 -7.90 8.59 -4.77
C THR A 43 -9.12 7.69 -4.67
N LEU A 44 -8.90 6.39 -4.52
CA LEU A 44 -9.95 5.41 -4.32
C LEU A 44 -9.71 4.69 -3.00
N ASP A 45 -10.78 4.43 -2.24
CA ASP A 45 -10.72 3.71 -0.97
C ASP A 45 -10.77 2.18 -1.13
N SER A 46 -10.84 1.44 -0.03
CA SER A 46 -10.95 -0.03 -0.03
C SER A 46 -12.23 -0.60 -0.67
N ARG A 47 -13.24 0.24 -0.92
CA ARG A 47 -14.47 -0.09 -1.63
C ARG A 47 -14.47 0.41 -3.08
N ARG A 48 -13.36 1.01 -3.53
CA ARG A 48 -13.20 1.66 -4.85
C ARG A 48 -14.09 2.89 -5.01
N GLU A 49 -14.42 3.56 -3.92
CA GLU A 49 -15.14 4.84 -3.91
C GLU A 49 -14.14 6.01 -3.89
N ILE A 50 -14.53 7.15 -4.46
CA ILE A 50 -13.68 8.34 -4.54
C ILE A 50 -13.44 8.91 -3.14
N ILE A 51 -12.17 9.09 -2.78
CA ILE A 51 -11.75 9.78 -1.56
C ILE A 51 -11.88 11.28 -1.78
N ARG A 52 -12.72 11.94 -0.97
CA ARG A 52 -12.96 13.39 -1.03
C ARG A 52 -12.13 14.19 -0.02
N LYS A 53 -11.52 13.51 0.95
CA LYS A 53 -10.72 14.15 1.99
C LYS A 53 -9.26 14.18 1.54
N GLU A 54 -8.63 15.35 1.60
CA GLU A 54 -7.20 15.49 1.36
C GLU A 54 -6.40 14.83 2.49
N GLY A 55 -5.28 14.22 2.12
CA GLY A 55 -4.33 13.60 3.05
C GLY A 55 -2.98 13.39 2.36
N THR A 56 -1.97 13.01 3.13
CA THR A 56 -0.60 12.85 2.61
C THR A 56 0.09 11.64 3.26
N VAL A 57 0.88 10.91 2.46
CA VAL A 57 1.75 9.83 2.93
C VAL A 57 3.22 10.22 2.76
N PHE A 58 3.99 10.07 3.84
CA PHE A 58 5.43 10.34 3.91
C PHE A 58 6.21 9.04 4.09
N PHE A 59 7.20 8.82 3.24
CA PHE A 59 8.16 7.73 3.35
C PHE A 59 9.40 8.20 4.10
N ALA A 60 10.07 7.30 4.81
CA ALA A 60 11.30 7.61 5.53
C ALA A 60 12.45 8.13 4.64
N ASP A 61 12.40 7.86 3.33
CA ASP A 61 13.37 8.37 2.35
C ASP A 61 13.10 9.81 1.89
N GLY A 62 12.04 10.44 2.41
CA GLY A 62 11.61 11.80 2.06
C GLY A 62 10.60 11.86 0.92
N THR A 63 10.25 10.72 0.30
CA THR A 63 9.18 10.67 -0.70
C THR A 63 7.85 11.04 -0.06
N THR A 64 7.08 11.90 -0.73
CA THR A 64 5.76 12.34 -0.29
C THR A 64 4.73 12.03 -1.37
N ILE A 65 3.54 11.58 -0.97
CA ILE A 65 2.42 11.27 -1.87
C ILE A 65 1.16 11.96 -1.34
N ASP A 66 0.62 12.87 -2.12
CA ASP A 66 -0.70 13.46 -1.86
C ASP A 66 -1.81 12.48 -2.24
N THR A 67 -2.88 12.47 -1.44
CA THR A 67 -4.04 11.58 -1.55
C THR A 67 -5.34 12.39 -1.47
N GLY A 68 -6.45 11.77 -1.89
CA GLY A 68 -7.76 12.39 -1.92
C GLY A 68 -7.95 13.36 -3.08
N ASP A 69 -8.70 14.43 -2.81
CA ASP A 69 -9.13 15.40 -3.84
C ASP A 69 -7.96 16.21 -4.42
N GLY A 70 -6.82 16.29 -3.71
CA GLY A 70 -5.60 17.00 -4.13
C GLY A 70 -4.52 16.13 -4.77
N ALA A 71 -4.79 14.85 -5.05
CA ALA A 71 -3.77 13.92 -5.50
C ALA A 71 -3.43 14.02 -7.00
N ASP A 72 -2.14 14.10 -7.31
CA ASP A 72 -1.62 14.03 -8.69
C ASP A 72 -1.67 12.61 -9.29
N ARG A 73 -1.73 11.58 -8.44
CA ARG A 73 -1.85 10.17 -8.85
C ARG A 73 -3.27 9.70 -8.57
N GLN A 74 -3.77 8.77 -9.38
CA GLN A 74 -5.12 8.25 -9.27
C GLN A 74 -5.11 6.77 -8.86
N GLY A 75 -6.10 6.34 -8.08
CA GLY A 75 -6.33 4.93 -7.78
C GLY A 75 -5.71 4.43 -6.47
N ILE A 76 -5.40 3.13 -6.44
CA ILE A 76 -4.73 2.43 -5.33
C ILE A 76 -3.35 2.02 -5.82
N TRP A 77 -2.31 2.29 -5.05
CA TRP A 77 -0.93 2.06 -5.46
C TRP A 77 -0.18 1.15 -4.50
N LEU A 78 0.66 0.26 -5.04
CA LEU A 78 1.57 -0.61 -4.30
C LEU A 78 3.02 -0.11 -4.41
N PHE A 79 3.73 -0.03 -3.29
CA PHE A 79 5.13 0.39 -3.22
C PHE A 79 5.96 -0.58 -2.36
N PRO A 80 7.27 -0.77 -2.64
CA PRO A 80 8.18 -1.40 -1.70
C PRO A 80 8.18 -0.65 -0.36
N PHE A 81 8.21 -1.37 0.76
CA PHE A 81 8.25 -0.73 2.07
C PHE A 81 9.65 -0.16 2.33
N PRO A 82 9.79 1.15 2.64
CA PRO A 82 11.10 1.76 2.86
C PRO A 82 11.71 1.31 4.19
N ASN A 83 13.03 1.22 4.25
CA ASN A 83 13.74 1.09 5.51
C ASN A 83 13.53 2.37 6.33
N GLY A 84 12.78 2.29 7.43
CA GLY A 84 12.52 3.42 8.33
C GLY A 84 11.03 3.79 8.48
N GLY A 85 10.13 3.17 7.73
CA GLY A 85 8.69 3.29 7.96
C GLY A 85 7.94 4.24 7.03
N VAL A 86 6.63 4.29 7.21
CA VAL A 86 5.67 5.11 6.45
C VAL A 86 4.75 5.82 7.43
N PHE A 87 4.57 7.13 7.25
CA PHE A 87 3.65 7.94 8.03
C PHE A 87 2.51 8.40 7.13
N ALA A 88 1.26 8.19 7.54
CA ALA A 88 0.08 8.60 6.79
C ALA A 88 -0.74 9.58 7.61
N ASP A 89 -1.02 10.75 7.03
CA ASP A 89 -1.91 11.76 7.59
C ASP A 89 -3.21 11.80 6.78
N GLU A 90 -4.32 11.47 7.44
CA GLU A 90 -5.66 11.44 6.84
C GLU A 90 -5.81 10.59 5.56
N SER A 91 -4.89 9.64 5.34
CA SER A 91 -4.87 8.69 4.22
C SER A 91 -5.03 7.25 4.70
N GLU A 92 -5.74 6.42 3.93
CA GLU A 92 -5.76 4.97 4.17
C GLU A 92 -4.50 4.32 3.58
N VAL A 93 -3.78 3.57 4.42
CA VAL A 93 -2.66 2.72 4.02
C VAL A 93 -2.85 1.32 4.59
N LYS A 94 -2.42 0.32 3.82
CA LYS A 94 -2.30 -1.08 4.26
C LYS A 94 -0.91 -1.59 3.95
N TYR A 95 -0.52 -2.66 4.60
CA TYR A 95 0.80 -3.23 4.46
C TYR A 95 0.72 -4.67 4.01
N VAL A 96 1.71 -5.11 3.24
CA VAL A 96 1.92 -6.53 2.93
C VAL A 96 3.08 -7.00 3.77
N ARG A 97 2.92 -8.13 4.46
CA ARG A 97 3.99 -8.80 5.21
C ARG A 97 3.98 -10.30 4.98
N ARG A 98 5.00 -10.98 5.46
CA ARG A 98 5.02 -12.44 5.53
C ARG A 98 3.98 -12.94 6.53
N ALA A 99 3.16 -13.90 6.11
CA ALA A 99 2.24 -14.59 6.99
C ALA A 99 3.02 -15.32 8.08
N ARG A 100 2.56 -15.19 9.33
CA ARG A 100 3.14 -15.97 10.44
C ARG A 100 2.77 -17.44 10.24
N LYS A 101 3.75 -18.28 9.89
CA LYS A 101 3.57 -19.74 9.85
C LYS A 101 3.23 -20.21 11.27
N LYS A 102 2.04 -20.80 11.43
CA LYS A 102 1.63 -21.49 12.66
C LYS A 102 2.37 -22.80 12.83
#